data_AF-A0A3A4VS55-F1
#
_entry.id   AF-A0A3A4VS55-F1
#
_cell.length_a   1.000
_cell.length_b   1.000
_cell.length_c   1.000
_cell.angle_alpha   90.00
_cell.angle_beta   90.00
_cell.angle_gamma   90.00
#
_symmetry.space_group_name_H-M   'P 1'
#
loop_
_entity.id
_entity.type
_entity.pdbx_description
1 polymer ?
#
loop_
_entity_poly.entity_id
_entity_poly.type
_entity_poly.pdbx_seq_one_letter_code
_entity_poly.pdbx_strand_id
1 'polypeptide(L)'
;MKKIKILIFIFLFLLLVFLSLVPRSVEVLSGNYLFGFDQGRDLLAVKSIVIDHKPTLIGSEIGAGSAGFKGIFHGPFHYYFLAIPFFIFSGDPYGGMVLMLIFSLASITFAFYLARKLFGTNGGLITALLVAICPPLISQARFIWNSHPSTLFILLSFYFLYLSFKDKKFIFLASFFASFIYNFELAIAIPMSIAVIIFTVLFLKLKELKYYLLLVLGIILPFSPMILFELKHDFIGLRGIYDYIFVHKETNVTVYLLQILLKEHFSVFIYNFFDTFPTQRLIPPFLFFLSVFFPLVYYLKNEKNKYIKKFLIFLLILIPVNFLVFALLRNAVYIYYLIDLNLAYIFFFSYSFWSAFNGNNFLIKIYLTAVLLILLVSGIISAVKVYSYDINDYGGDAKIKGRIAAIDYIYNDAKKEKFSLLIFSPPVYTYPYDYLLWWYGEKKYGYQPNKDKKGLFYLLMEKDASKPLSYKGWMETVVKTGEVMETRQLPSGFLIQKRMEGKNEL
;
A
#
# COMPACT_ATOMS: atom_id res chain seq x y z
N MET A 1 20.02 -40.16 4.61
CA MET A 1 18.78 -39.49 4.13
C MET A 1 18.16 -38.49 5.11
N LYS A 2 17.94 -38.83 6.40
CA LYS A 2 17.32 -37.90 7.39
C LYS A 2 18.12 -36.61 7.62
N LYS A 3 19.45 -36.71 7.77
CA LYS A 3 20.35 -35.54 7.92
C LYS A 3 20.27 -34.58 6.72
N ILE A 4 20.26 -35.09 5.49
CA ILE A 4 20.14 -34.28 4.27
C ILE A 4 18.81 -33.53 4.21
N LYS A 5 17.69 -34.20 4.55
CA LYS A 5 16.38 -33.54 4.62
C LYS A 5 16.35 -32.41 5.66
N ILE A 6 17.00 -32.60 6.81
CA ILE A 6 17.12 -31.57 7.85
C ILE A 6 17.95 -30.38 7.33
N LEU A 7 19.10 -30.63 6.71
CA LEU A 7 19.96 -29.59 6.12
C LEU A 7 19.22 -28.77 5.06
N ILE A 8 18.49 -29.41 4.15
CA ILE A 8 17.67 -28.72 3.14
C ILE A 8 16.59 -27.85 3.79
N PHE A 9 15.93 -28.38 4.83
CA PHE A 9 14.90 -27.61 5.54
C PHE A 9 15.50 -26.37 6.23
N ILE A 10 16.64 -26.53 6.91
CA ILE A 10 17.36 -25.41 7.54
C ILE A 10 17.76 -24.38 6.48
N PHE A 11 18.31 -24.82 5.35
CA PHE A 11 18.68 -23.93 4.25
C PHE A 11 17.47 -23.14 3.71
N LEU A 12 16.35 -23.81 3.42
CA LEU A 12 15.13 -23.14 2.93
C LEU A 12 14.54 -22.18 3.96
N PHE A 13 14.62 -22.51 5.25
CA PHE A 13 14.18 -21.63 6.32
C PHE A 13 15.07 -20.38 6.42
N LEU A 14 16.39 -20.54 6.40
CA LEU A 14 17.33 -19.42 6.38
C LEU A 14 17.15 -18.54 5.14
N LEU A 15 16.93 -19.16 3.97
CA LEU A 15 16.63 -18.45 2.73
C LEU A 15 15.33 -17.66 2.86
N LEU A 16 14.28 -18.24 3.45
CA LEU A 16 13.02 -17.53 3.73
C LEU A 16 13.25 -16.34 4.65
N VAL A 17 14.01 -16.50 5.74
CA VAL A 17 14.32 -15.41 6.66
C VAL A 17 15.06 -14.28 5.94
N PHE A 18 16.09 -14.63 5.16
CA PHE A 18 16.86 -13.67 4.36
C PHE A 18 15.96 -12.90 3.38
N LEU A 19 15.18 -13.62 2.56
CA LEU A 19 14.30 -13.02 1.54
C LEU A 19 13.13 -12.24 2.14
N SER A 20 12.72 -12.57 3.36
CA SER A 20 11.67 -11.83 4.06
C SER A 20 12.20 -10.52 4.61
N LEU A 21 13.36 -10.52 5.27
CA LEU A 21 13.87 -9.35 6.00
C LEU A 21 14.62 -8.37 5.09
N VAL A 22 15.63 -8.83 4.37
CA VAL A 22 16.61 -7.96 3.68
C VAL A 22 15.96 -6.94 2.74
N PRO A 23 15.11 -7.32 1.76
CA PRO A 23 14.53 -6.34 0.85
C PRO A 23 13.49 -5.41 1.50
N ARG A 24 12.99 -5.75 2.70
CA ARG A 24 11.94 -4.99 3.41
C ARG A 24 12.50 -4.07 4.49
N SER A 25 13.62 -4.43 5.10
CA SER A 25 14.19 -3.69 6.23
C SER A 25 15.12 -2.56 5.80
N VAL A 26 15.46 -2.40 4.51
CA VAL A 26 16.47 -1.44 4.06
C VAL A 26 16.20 -0.02 4.52
N GLU A 27 14.95 0.43 4.47
CA GLU A 27 14.53 1.79 4.85
C GLU A 27 14.51 1.98 6.39
N VAL A 28 14.21 0.91 7.13
CA VAL A 28 14.28 0.85 8.60
C VAL A 28 15.74 0.82 9.08
N LEU A 29 16.64 0.20 8.32
CA LEU A 29 18.06 0.13 8.65
C LEU A 29 18.80 1.41 8.27
N SER A 30 18.46 2.02 7.13
CA SER A 30 19.08 3.27 6.69
C SER A 30 18.59 4.49 7.49
N GLY A 31 17.39 4.41 8.07
CA GLY A 31 16.71 5.56 8.68
C GLY A 31 16.36 6.66 7.66
N ASN A 32 16.46 6.37 6.36
CA ASN A 32 16.24 7.32 5.28
C ASN A 32 15.16 6.79 4.34
N TYR A 33 13.90 7.10 4.63
CA TYR A 33 12.71 6.63 3.91
C TYR A 33 11.97 7.77 3.21
N LEU A 34 11.07 7.41 2.30
CA LEU A 34 10.17 8.36 1.64
C LEU A 34 9.35 9.14 2.68
N PHE A 35 9.35 10.46 2.56
CA PHE A 35 8.58 11.33 3.44
C PHE A 35 8.01 12.52 2.66
N GLY A 36 6.97 12.23 1.88
CA GLY A 36 6.28 13.18 1.02
C GLY A 36 4.89 13.53 1.53
N PHE A 37 4.07 14.06 0.61
CA PHE A 37 2.74 14.58 0.86
C PHE A 37 1.87 13.67 1.74
N ASP A 38 1.73 12.39 1.36
CA ASP A 38 0.88 11.45 2.09
C ASP A 38 1.39 11.19 3.50
N GLN A 39 2.71 10.99 3.68
CA GLN A 39 3.30 10.73 5.00
C GLN A 39 3.15 11.92 5.93
N GLY A 40 3.38 13.14 5.43
CA GLY A 40 3.15 14.37 6.18
C GLY A 40 1.69 14.55 6.56
N ARG A 41 0.76 14.38 5.61
CA ARG A 41 -0.69 14.50 5.85
C ARG A 41 -1.14 13.50 6.93
N ASP A 42 -0.77 12.24 6.76
CA ASP A 42 -1.23 11.17 7.63
C ASP A 42 -0.69 11.34 9.04
N LEU A 43 0.59 11.70 9.20
CA LEU A 43 1.17 11.91 10.54
C LEU A 43 0.69 13.20 11.21
N LEU A 44 0.32 14.25 10.46
CA LEU A 44 -0.39 15.40 11.04
C LEU A 44 -1.78 15.00 11.55
N ALA A 45 -2.50 14.14 10.84
CA ALA A 45 -3.77 13.59 11.32
C ALA A 45 -3.56 12.74 12.59
N VAL A 46 -2.51 11.92 12.63
CA VAL A 46 -2.14 11.14 13.83
C VAL A 46 -1.77 12.06 15.00
N LYS A 47 -1.00 13.14 14.75
CA LYS A 47 -0.70 14.16 15.76
C LYS A 47 -1.99 14.76 16.33
N SER A 48 -2.96 15.12 15.47
CA SER A 48 -4.26 15.64 15.92
C SER A 48 -5.01 14.65 16.81
N ILE A 49 -4.93 13.35 16.51
CA ILE A 49 -5.54 12.30 17.33
C ILE A 49 -4.83 12.16 18.69
N VAL A 50 -3.50 12.07 18.70
CA VAL A 50 -2.71 11.71 19.89
C VAL A 50 -2.43 12.91 20.79
N ILE A 51 -2.07 14.05 20.20
CA ILE A 51 -1.66 15.27 20.93
C ILE A 51 -2.85 16.20 21.15
N ASP A 52 -3.65 16.46 20.11
CA ASP A 52 -4.77 17.40 20.20
C ASP A 52 -6.06 16.74 20.70
N HIS A 53 -6.04 15.42 20.92
CA HIS A 53 -7.16 14.60 21.37
C HIS A 53 -8.43 14.72 20.49
N LYS A 54 -8.23 14.84 19.17
CA LYS A 54 -9.30 14.97 18.17
C LYS A 54 -9.44 13.67 17.35
N PRO A 55 -10.23 12.68 17.80
CA PRO A 55 -10.47 11.46 17.04
C PRO A 55 -11.20 11.76 15.73
N THR A 56 -10.99 10.92 14.72
CA THR A 56 -11.62 11.04 13.40
C THR A 56 -12.43 9.79 13.04
N LEU A 57 -13.51 9.99 12.28
CA LEU A 57 -14.33 8.93 11.72
C LEU A 57 -13.87 8.51 10.31
N ILE A 58 -12.95 9.26 9.72
CA ILE A 58 -12.49 9.11 8.33
C ILE A 58 -10.96 9.12 8.23
N GLY A 59 -10.46 8.41 7.23
CA GLY A 59 -9.09 8.43 6.75
C GLY A 59 -8.90 9.47 5.64
N SER A 60 -7.90 9.24 4.78
CA SER A 60 -7.63 10.10 3.62
C SER A 60 -8.76 10.06 2.60
N GLU A 61 -8.94 11.16 1.87
CA GLU A 61 -9.92 11.25 0.78
C GLU A 61 -9.49 10.36 -0.40
N ILE A 62 -10.45 9.65 -0.98
CA ILE A 62 -10.23 8.77 -2.11
C ILE A 62 -10.06 9.60 -3.37
N GLY A 63 -8.95 9.36 -4.07
CA GLY A 63 -8.79 9.86 -5.43
C GLY A 63 -8.62 11.38 -5.55
N ALA A 64 -8.09 12.02 -4.51
CA ALA A 64 -7.78 13.45 -4.46
C ALA A 64 -7.27 14.00 -5.80
N GLY A 65 -8.03 14.93 -6.39
CA GLY A 65 -7.69 15.67 -7.60
C GLY A 65 -7.78 14.92 -8.93
N SER A 66 -7.51 13.59 -8.96
CA SER A 66 -7.33 12.84 -10.21
C SER A 66 -8.46 11.86 -10.52
N ALA A 67 -9.22 11.42 -9.52
CA ALA A 67 -10.28 10.42 -9.71
C ALA A 67 -11.70 11.02 -9.75
N GLY A 68 -11.86 12.33 -9.55
CA GLY A 68 -13.17 13.01 -9.63
C GLY A 68 -14.16 12.68 -8.51
N PHE A 69 -13.86 11.73 -7.61
CA PHE A 69 -14.64 11.51 -6.41
C PHE A 69 -14.41 12.65 -5.42
N LYS A 70 -15.49 13.20 -4.87
CA LYS A 70 -15.45 14.23 -3.82
C LYS A 70 -16.18 13.72 -2.59
N GLY A 71 -15.61 13.93 -1.42
CA GLY A 71 -16.27 13.62 -0.15
C GLY A 71 -16.35 12.13 0.19
N ILE A 72 -15.58 11.27 -0.48
CA ILE A 72 -15.45 9.85 -0.13
C ILE A 72 -14.10 9.63 0.53
N PHE A 73 -14.09 8.96 1.67
CA PHE A 73 -12.88 8.76 2.47
C PHE A 73 -12.63 7.28 2.75
N HIS A 74 -11.37 6.93 2.91
CA HIS A 74 -11.00 5.66 3.56
C HIS A 74 -11.50 5.65 5.02
N GLY A 75 -11.53 4.48 5.64
CA GLY A 75 -11.79 4.38 7.08
C GLY A 75 -10.59 4.87 7.92
N PRO A 76 -10.80 5.13 9.22
CA PRO A 76 -9.83 5.84 10.03
C PRO A 76 -8.72 4.96 10.63
N PHE A 77 -8.81 3.62 10.50
CA PHE A 77 -7.88 2.72 11.22
C PHE A 77 -6.43 2.80 10.75
N HIS A 78 -6.13 3.27 9.54
CA HIS A 78 -4.74 3.59 9.16
C HIS A 78 -4.10 4.57 10.17
N TYR A 79 -4.82 5.64 10.53
CA TYR A 79 -4.35 6.62 11.51
C TYR A 79 -4.29 6.03 12.92
N TYR A 80 -5.28 5.23 13.32
CA TYR A 80 -5.25 4.59 14.65
C TYR A 80 -4.13 3.57 14.79
N PHE A 81 -3.78 2.82 13.73
CA PHE A 81 -2.62 1.95 13.76
C PHE A 81 -1.31 2.75 13.81
N LEU A 82 -1.20 3.86 13.07
CA LEU A 82 -0.04 4.75 13.14
C LEU A 82 0.09 5.49 14.48
N ALA A 83 -1.01 5.70 15.21
CA ALA A 83 -0.98 6.31 16.54
C ALA A 83 -0.16 5.51 17.56
N ILE A 84 -0.12 4.17 17.42
CA ILE A 84 0.63 3.28 18.31
C ILE A 84 2.14 3.56 18.23
N PRO A 85 2.82 3.42 17.08
CA PRO A 85 4.23 3.76 16.99
C PRO A 85 4.48 5.26 17.14
N PHE A 86 3.55 6.14 16.74
CA PHE A 86 3.69 7.56 17.01
C PHE A 86 3.86 7.82 18.52
N PHE A 87 3.04 7.19 19.36
CA PHE A 87 3.17 7.32 20.81
C PHE A 87 4.50 6.73 21.33
N ILE A 88 4.85 5.50 20.92
CA ILE A 88 6.06 4.80 21.37
C ILE A 88 7.35 5.55 20.97
N PHE A 89 7.40 6.07 19.76
CA PHE A 89 8.57 6.75 19.21
C PHE A 89 8.48 8.28 19.36
N SER A 90 7.59 8.79 20.22
CA SER A 90 7.43 10.22 20.49
C SER A 90 7.24 11.07 19.22
N GLY A 91 6.49 10.57 18.24
CA GLY A 91 6.21 11.23 16.98
C GLY A 91 7.30 11.07 15.91
N ASP A 92 8.36 10.29 16.13
CA ASP A 92 9.32 9.99 15.06
C ASP A 92 8.64 9.20 13.94
N PRO A 93 8.64 9.70 12.68
CA PRO A 93 8.10 8.95 11.54
C PRO A 93 8.71 7.55 11.38
N TYR A 94 9.91 7.31 11.92
CA TYR A 94 10.57 6.01 11.95
C TYR A 94 9.66 4.92 12.52
N GLY A 95 8.86 5.24 13.54
CA GLY A 95 7.91 4.30 14.12
C GLY A 95 6.88 3.79 13.09
N GLY A 96 6.43 4.64 12.17
CA GLY A 96 5.55 4.25 11.08
C GLY A 96 6.20 3.25 10.12
N MET A 97 7.50 3.40 9.85
CA MET A 97 8.27 2.44 9.05
C MET A 97 8.38 1.08 9.72
N VAL A 98 8.64 1.06 11.04
CA VAL A 98 8.67 -0.17 11.84
C VAL A 98 7.31 -0.88 11.76
N LEU A 99 6.21 -0.15 11.84
CA LEU A 99 4.86 -0.71 11.71
C LEU A 99 4.62 -1.34 10.33
N MET A 100 5.03 -0.68 9.24
CA MET A 100 4.90 -1.24 7.88
C MET A 100 5.72 -2.54 7.72
N LEU A 101 6.93 -2.58 8.28
CA LEU A 101 7.75 -3.79 8.32
C LEU A 101 7.05 -4.92 9.09
N ILE A 102 6.46 -4.62 10.27
CA ILE A 102 5.70 -5.58 11.08
C ILE A 102 4.51 -6.14 10.29
N PHE A 103 3.71 -5.29 9.63
CA PHE A 103 2.58 -5.76 8.81
C PHE A 103 3.03 -6.67 7.67
N SER A 104 4.15 -6.36 7.02
CA SER A 104 4.68 -7.18 5.94
C SER A 104 5.18 -8.55 6.43
N LEU A 105 5.94 -8.59 7.53
CA LEU A 105 6.42 -9.84 8.13
C LEU A 105 5.28 -10.70 8.70
N ALA A 106 4.27 -10.06 9.30
CA ALA A 106 3.05 -10.71 9.75
C ALA A 106 2.30 -11.34 8.57
N SER A 107 2.22 -10.63 7.43
CA SER A 107 1.59 -11.16 6.21
C SER A 107 2.30 -12.40 5.67
N ILE A 108 3.64 -12.42 5.62
CA ILE A 108 4.41 -13.61 5.20
C ILE A 108 4.14 -14.79 6.15
N THR A 109 4.20 -14.53 7.46
CA THR A 109 3.99 -15.54 8.50
C THR A 109 2.58 -16.12 8.45
N PHE A 110 1.58 -15.26 8.24
CA PHE A 110 0.19 -15.68 8.17
C PHE A 110 -0.14 -16.39 6.84
N ALA A 111 0.48 -15.98 5.73
CA ALA A 111 0.41 -16.70 4.46
C ALA A 111 0.99 -18.11 4.58
N PHE A 112 2.16 -18.28 5.23
CA PHE A 112 2.72 -19.58 5.57
C PHE A 112 1.73 -20.43 6.38
N TYR A 113 1.15 -19.84 7.43
CA TYR A 113 0.22 -20.54 8.32
C TYR A 113 -1.04 -21.03 7.60
N LEU A 114 -1.66 -20.16 6.79
CA LEU A 114 -2.85 -20.51 6.00
C LEU A 114 -2.52 -21.58 4.95
N ALA A 115 -1.46 -21.39 4.16
CA ALA A 115 -1.04 -22.36 3.16
C ALA A 115 -0.60 -23.69 3.78
N ARG A 116 0.00 -23.69 4.97
CA ARG A 116 0.32 -24.93 5.71
C ARG A 116 -0.94 -25.72 6.07
N LYS A 117 -2.04 -25.07 6.44
CA LYS A 117 -3.31 -25.76 6.71
C LYS A 117 -3.97 -26.32 5.46
N LEU A 118 -3.74 -25.71 4.30
CA LEU A 118 -4.30 -26.13 3.02
C LEU A 118 -3.45 -27.22 2.34
N PHE A 119 -2.13 -27.00 2.28
CA PHE A 119 -1.17 -27.72 1.44
C PHE A 119 -0.02 -28.37 2.25
N GLY A 120 -0.16 -28.46 3.58
CA GLY A 120 0.90 -28.98 4.45
C GLY A 120 2.15 -28.10 4.49
N THR A 121 3.17 -28.53 5.23
CA THR A 121 4.37 -27.72 5.50
C THR A 121 5.10 -27.27 4.24
N ASN A 122 5.24 -28.13 3.24
CA ASN A 122 5.95 -27.80 2.00
C ASN A 122 5.21 -26.72 1.19
N GLY A 123 3.89 -26.86 1.02
CA GLY A 123 3.09 -25.83 0.35
C GLY A 123 3.10 -24.51 1.12
N GLY A 124 3.07 -24.57 2.46
CA GLY A 124 3.27 -23.41 3.33
C GLY A 124 4.58 -22.68 3.06
N LEU A 125 5.71 -23.40 3.04
CA LEU A 125 7.03 -22.83 2.78
C LEU A 125 7.12 -22.19 1.38
N ILE A 126 6.56 -22.84 0.36
CA ILE A 126 6.55 -22.31 -1.01
C ILE A 126 5.74 -21.01 -1.08
N THR A 127 4.55 -20.99 -0.49
CA THR A 127 3.73 -19.77 -0.42
C THR A 127 4.50 -18.65 0.29
N ALA A 128 5.13 -18.94 1.43
CA ALA A 128 5.90 -17.95 2.18
C ALA A 128 7.08 -17.39 1.37
N LEU A 129 7.82 -18.25 0.66
CA LEU A 129 8.93 -17.84 -0.22
C LEU A 129 8.44 -16.96 -1.36
N LEU A 130 7.32 -17.32 -2.01
CA LEU A 130 6.73 -16.54 -3.10
C LEU A 130 6.22 -15.18 -2.63
N VAL A 131 5.57 -15.11 -1.45
CA VAL A 131 5.20 -13.83 -0.83
C VAL A 131 6.45 -13.02 -0.48
N ALA A 132 7.50 -13.66 0.04
CA ALA A 132 8.74 -12.99 0.41
C ALA A 132 9.44 -12.33 -0.79
N ILE A 133 9.38 -12.93 -1.98
CA ILE A 133 9.99 -12.37 -3.21
C ILE A 133 9.03 -11.58 -4.11
N CYS A 134 7.76 -11.45 -3.73
CA CYS A 134 6.76 -10.74 -4.52
C CYS A 134 7.04 -9.22 -4.52
N PRO A 135 7.42 -8.60 -5.66
CA PRO A 135 7.84 -7.20 -5.69
C PRO A 135 6.80 -6.20 -5.13
N PRO A 136 5.50 -6.27 -5.49
CA PRO A 136 4.47 -5.41 -4.91
C PRO A 136 4.29 -5.58 -3.39
N LEU A 137 4.57 -6.76 -2.83
CA LEU A 137 4.45 -7.00 -1.38
C LEU A 137 5.73 -6.65 -0.62
N ILE A 138 6.88 -6.58 -1.30
CA ILE A 138 8.12 -6.01 -0.75
C ILE A 138 7.97 -4.51 -0.58
N SER A 139 7.48 -3.80 -1.61
CA SER A 139 7.36 -2.33 -1.58
C SER A 139 6.47 -1.83 -0.44
N GLN A 140 5.47 -2.62 -0.02
CA GLN A 140 4.59 -2.30 1.10
C GLN A 140 5.30 -2.13 2.46
N ALA A 141 6.52 -2.64 2.62
CA ALA A 141 7.29 -2.46 3.85
C ALA A 141 8.21 -1.21 3.81
N ARG A 142 8.28 -0.53 2.67
CA ARG A 142 9.36 0.42 2.35
C ARG A 142 8.98 1.89 2.47
N PHE A 143 7.72 2.21 2.70
CA PHE A 143 7.30 3.56 3.05
C PHE A 143 5.96 3.50 3.79
N ILE A 144 5.61 4.58 4.48
CA ILE A 144 4.33 4.66 5.21
C ILE A 144 3.23 4.95 4.20
N TRP A 145 2.27 4.04 4.05
CA TRP A 145 1.12 4.27 3.19
C TRP A 145 -0.12 3.51 3.64
N ASN A 146 -1.28 4.09 3.39
CA ASN A 146 -2.56 3.58 3.87
C ASN A 146 -2.92 2.21 3.31
N SER A 147 -2.57 1.90 2.07
CA SER A 147 -2.95 0.62 1.45
C SER A 147 -2.12 -0.58 1.94
N HIS A 148 -0.94 -0.37 2.52
CA HIS A 148 0.03 -1.42 2.82
C HIS A 148 -0.43 -2.46 3.86
N PRO A 149 -1.15 -2.10 4.94
CA PRO A 149 -1.67 -3.09 5.88
C PRO A 149 -2.68 -4.08 5.26
N SER A 150 -3.30 -3.73 4.12
CA SER A 150 -4.38 -4.52 3.49
C SER A 150 -4.02 -5.98 3.25
N THR A 151 -2.76 -6.29 2.94
CA THR A 151 -2.28 -7.67 2.69
C THR A 151 -2.58 -8.61 3.87
N LEU A 152 -2.35 -8.15 5.11
CA LEU A 152 -2.63 -8.96 6.30
C LEU A 152 -4.14 -9.21 6.43
N PHE A 153 -4.96 -8.19 6.22
CA PHE A 153 -6.42 -8.29 6.37
C PHE A 153 -7.08 -9.09 5.25
N ILE A 154 -6.54 -9.07 4.03
CA ILE A 154 -6.90 -10.00 2.95
C ILE A 154 -6.65 -11.44 3.40
N LEU A 155 -5.46 -11.74 3.94
CA LEU A 155 -5.13 -13.09 4.40
C LEU A 155 -6.00 -13.53 5.60
N LEU A 156 -6.34 -12.60 6.51
CA LEU A 156 -7.29 -12.87 7.60
C LEU A 156 -8.67 -13.23 7.03
N SER A 157 -9.17 -12.48 6.05
CA SER A 157 -10.42 -12.82 5.36
C SER A 157 -10.34 -14.20 4.68
N PHE A 158 -9.24 -14.49 3.97
CA PHE A 158 -9.01 -15.81 3.37
C PHE A 158 -9.05 -16.94 4.41
N TYR A 159 -8.42 -16.72 5.56
CA TYR A 159 -8.37 -17.69 6.64
C TYR A 159 -9.74 -17.94 7.27
N PHE A 160 -10.48 -16.89 7.62
CA PHE A 160 -11.81 -17.06 8.20
C PHE A 160 -12.83 -17.60 7.19
N LEU A 161 -12.68 -17.28 5.90
CA LEU A 161 -13.46 -17.92 4.86
C LEU A 161 -13.15 -19.42 4.81
N TYR A 162 -11.88 -19.83 4.87
CA TYR A 162 -11.52 -21.24 4.96
C TYR A 162 -12.14 -21.93 6.19
N LEU A 163 -12.12 -21.28 7.37
CA LEU A 163 -12.78 -21.81 8.56
C LEU A 163 -14.30 -21.91 8.41
N SER A 164 -14.92 -21.00 7.66
CA SER A 164 -16.37 -21.01 7.36
C SER A 164 -16.81 -22.27 6.61
N PHE A 165 -15.89 -22.99 5.99
CA PHE A 165 -16.22 -24.23 5.29
C PHE A 165 -16.58 -25.34 6.28
N LYS A 166 -16.04 -25.29 7.49
CA LYS A 166 -16.31 -26.23 8.59
C LYS A 166 -17.40 -25.70 9.52
N ASP A 167 -17.31 -24.44 9.92
CA ASP A 167 -18.26 -23.81 10.86
C ASP A 167 -18.71 -22.46 10.30
N LYS A 168 -20.00 -22.37 9.94
CA LYS A 168 -20.56 -21.22 9.22
C LYS A 168 -20.49 -19.92 10.00
N LYS A 169 -20.35 -19.94 11.33
CA LYS A 169 -20.25 -18.71 12.13
C LYS A 169 -19.05 -17.84 11.74
N PHE A 170 -17.99 -18.45 11.23
CA PHE A 170 -16.80 -17.73 10.77
C PHE A 170 -17.05 -16.89 9.52
N ILE A 171 -18.23 -16.98 8.88
CA ILE A 171 -18.58 -16.09 7.79
C ILE A 171 -18.59 -14.63 8.26
N PHE A 172 -19.00 -14.36 9.50
CA PHE A 172 -18.94 -13.02 10.10
C PHE A 172 -17.52 -12.46 9.98
N LEU A 173 -16.52 -13.19 10.48
CA LEU A 173 -15.13 -12.75 10.47
C LEU A 173 -14.54 -12.68 9.06
N ALA A 174 -14.94 -13.57 8.15
CA ALA A 174 -14.54 -13.49 6.75
C ALA A 174 -15.02 -12.18 6.12
N SER A 175 -16.32 -11.87 6.22
CA SER A 175 -16.87 -10.61 5.71
C SER A 175 -16.38 -9.38 6.46
N PHE A 176 -16.13 -9.51 7.78
CA PHE A 176 -15.57 -8.44 8.60
C PHE A 176 -14.20 -8.05 8.09
N PHE A 177 -13.28 -9.01 7.93
CA PHE A 177 -11.94 -8.65 7.45
C PHE A 177 -11.93 -8.25 5.96
N ALA A 178 -12.83 -8.79 5.13
CA ALA A 178 -13.00 -8.34 3.75
C ALA A 178 -13.42 -6.86 3.66
N SER A 179 -14.38 -6.44 4.49
CA SER A 179 -14.85 -5.06 4.52
C SER A 179 -13.94 -4.13 5.32
N PHE A 180 -13.30 -4.61 6.39
CA PHE A 180 -12.34 -3.85 7.21
C PHE A 180 -11.16 -3.31 6.42
N ILE A 181 -10.84 -3.90 5.26
CA ILE A 181 -9.86 -3.37 4.31
C ILE A 181 -10.18 -1.94 3.88
N TYR A 182 -11.44 -1.47 3.95
CA TYR A 182 -11.81 -0.12 3.55
C TYR A 182 -11.09 0.96 4.38
N ASN A 183 -10.63 0.61 5.58
CA ASN A 183 -9.78 1.46 6.42
C ASN A 183 -8.40 1.78 5.85
N PHE A 184 -8.01 1.05 4.82
CA PHE A 184 -6.72 1.11 4.17
C PHE A 184 -6.88 1.45 2.70
N GLU A 185 -7.77 0.72 2.02
CA GLU A 185 -8.01 0.86 0.59
C GLU A 185 -9.44 0.40 0.23
N LEU A 186 -10.31 1.34 -0.10
CA LEU A 186 -11.70 1.02 -0.46
C LEU A 186 -11.76 0.24 -1.77
N ALA A 187 -10.83 0.51 -2.70
CA ALA A 187 -10.77 -0.16 -3.99
C ALA A 187 -10.58 -1.68 -3.84
N ILE A 188 -9.89 -2.14 -2.80
CA ILE A 188 -9.73 -3.59 -2.50
C ILE A 188 -10.94 -4.12 -1.71
N ALA A 189 -11.43 -3.33 -0.74
CA ALA A 189 -12.49 -3.76 0.17
C ALA A 189 -13.80 -4.12 -0.55
N ILE A 190 -14.16 -3.36 -1.60
CA ILE A 190 -15.39 -3.57 -2.37
C ILE A 190 -15.36 -4.91 -3.13
N PRO A 191 -14.41 -5.18 -4.05
CA PRO A 191 -14.30 -6.47 -4.72
C PRO A 191 -14.21 -7.63 -3.74
N MET A 192 -13.42 -7.49 -2.67
CA MET A 192 -13.24 -8.54 -1.68
C MET A 192 -14.54 -8.89 -0.96
N SER A 193 -15.32 -7.87 -0.55
CA SER A 193 -16.62 -8.06 0.09
C SER A 193 -17.64 -8.69 -0.86
N ILE A 194 -17.69 -8.23 -2.12
CA ILE A 194 -18.56 -8.79 -3.16
C ILE A 194 -18.19 -10.25 -3.44
N ALA A 195 -16.91 -10.58 -3.54
CA ALA A 195 -16.46 -11.96 -3.76
C ALA A 195 -16.86 -12.88 -2.61
N VAL A 196 -16.76 -12.42 -1.35
CA VAL A 196 -17.24 -13.19 -0.18
C VAL A 196 -18.75 -13.39 -0.25
N ILE A 197 -19.54 -12.37 -0.62
CA ILE A 197 -21.00 -12.51 -0.81
C ILE A 197 -21.30 -13.53 -1.90
N ILE A 198 -20.75 -13.36 -3.09
CA ILE A 198 -20.99 -14.24 -4.25
C ILE A 198 -20.61 -15.68 -3.92
N PHE A 199 -19.42 -15.88 -3.34
CA PHE A 199 -18.99 -17.21 -2.93
C PHE A 199 -19.93 -17.83 -1.90
N THR A 200 -20.38 -17.03 -0.94
CA THR A 200 -21.30 -17.49 0.12
C THR A 200 -22.64 -17.94 -0.46
N VAL A 201 -23.23 -17.12 -1.33
CA VAL A 201 -24.53 -17.40 -1.96
C VAL A 201 -24.45 -18.59 -2.91
N LEU A 202 -23.44 -18.63 -3.79
CA LEU A 202 -23.36 -19.61 -4.87
C LEU A 202 -22.72 -20.95 -4.45
N PHE A 203 -21.69 -20.92 -3.60
CA PHE A 203 -20.86 -22.10 -3.31
C PHE A 203 -20.91 -22.57 -1.85
N LEU A 204 -21.10 -21.65 -0.89
CA LEU A 204 -21.27 -22.02 0.51
C LEU A 204 -22.69 -22.47 0.82
N LYS A 205 -23.69 -21.83 0.19
CA LYS A 205 -25.14 -22.09 0.30
C LYS A 205 -25.58 -22.27 1.76
N LEU A 206 -25.68 -21.15 2.47
CA LEU A 206 -26.04 -21.16 3.88
C LEU A 206 -27.51 -21.59 4.03
N LYS A 207 -27.76 -22.63 4.84
CA LYS A 207 -29.12 -23.16 5.04
C LYS A 207 -29.98 -22.29 5.98
N GLU A 208 -29.34 -21.61 6.91
CA GLU A 208 -30.01 -20.85 7.97
C GLU A 208 -29.82 -19.35 7.74
N LEU A 209 -30.91 -18.57 7.85
CA LEU A 209 -30.92 -17.12 7.64
C LEU A 209 -29.95 -16.38 8.57
N LYS A 210 -29.74 -16.90 9.79
CA LYS A 210 -28.81 -16.30 10.78
C LYS A 210 -27.39 -16.14 10.24
N TYR A 211 -26.93 -17.02 9.34
CA TYR A 211 -25.58 -16.90 8.77
C TYR A 211 -25.51 -15.82 7.68
N TYR A 212 -26.60 -15.56 6.97
CA TYR A 212 -26.69 -14.39 6.09
C TYR A 212 -26.72 -13.10 6.91
N LEU A 213 -27.40 -13.10 8.06
CA LEU A 213 -27.34 -11.97 8.99
C LEU A 213 -25.90 -11.75 9.51
N LEU A 214 -25.18 -12.82 9.86
CA LEU A 214 -23.76 -12.73 10.23
C LEU A 214 -22.88 -12.19 9.10
N LEU A 215 -23.13 -12.60 7.85
CA LEU A 215 -22.45 -12.05 6.67
C LEU A 215 -22.71 -10.53 6.56
N VAL A 216 -23.97 -10.11 6.62
CA VAL A 216 -24.35 -8.68 6.51
C VAL A 216 -23.78 -7.86 7.66
N LEU A 217 -23.88 -8.34 8.90
CA LEU A 217 -23.30 -7.69 10.08
C LEU A 217 -21.77 -7.60 9.98
N GLY A 218 -21.14 -8.66 9.46
CA GLY A 218 -19.71 -8.66 9.20
C GLY A 218 -19.31 -7.57 8.20
N ILE A 219 -20.11 -7.30 7.17
CA ILE A 219 -19.84 -6.21 6.22
C ILE A 219 -20.12 -4.83 6.84
N ILE A 220 -21.27 -4.64 7.48
CA ILE A 220 -21.71 -3.32 7.94
C ILE A 220 -20.83 -2.81 9.10
N LEU A 221 -20.41 -3.69 10.01
CA LEU A 221 -19.75 -3.26 11.25
C LEU A 221 -18.44 -2.50 11.01
N PRO A 222 -17.52 -2.95 10.13
CA PRO A 222 -16.34 -2.17 9.78
C PRO A 222 -16.67 -0.80 9.21
N PHE A 223 -17.69 -0.68 8.35
CA PHE A 223 -18.10 0.60 7.77
C PHE A 223 -18.79 1.56 8.75
N SER A 224 -18.98 1.18 10.02
CA SER A 224 -19.68 2.02 11.01
C SER A 224 -19.11 3.44 11.18
N PRO A 225 -17.78 3.70 11.18
CA PRO A 225 -17.27 5.07 11.20
C PRO A 225 -17.71 5.90 9.99
N MET A 226 -17.70 5.29 8.80
CA MET A 226 -18.13 5.97 7.56
C MET A 226 -19.63 6.24 7.56
N ILE A 227 -20.44 5.30 8.05
CA ILE A 227 -21.89 5.49 8.20
C ILE A 227 -22.18 6.66 9.16
N LEU A 228 -21.49 6.71 10.29
CA LEU A 228 -21.62 7.82 11.25
C LEU A 228 -21.13 9.15 10.67
N PHE A 229 -20.08 9.14 9.87
CA PHE A 229 -19.60 10.32 9.15
C PHE A 229 -20.65 10.84 8.17
N GLU A 230 -21.20 9.98 7.32
CA GLU A 230 -22.22 10.35 6.34
C GLU A 230 -23.47 10.93 7.01
N LEU A 231 -23.93 10.34 8.12
CA LEU A 231 -25.06 10.86 8.90
C LEU A 231 -24.81 12.26 9.47
N LYS A 232 -23.56 12.59 9.80
CA LYS A 232 -23.18 13.92 10.34
C LYS A 232 -22.94 14.99 9.28
N HIS A 233 -22.75 14.59 8.03
CA HIS A 233 -22.33 15.48 6.93
C HIS A 233 -23.31 15.41 5.75
N ASP A 234 -24.60 15.18 6.04
CA ASP A 234 -25.69 15.15 5.07
C ASP A 234 -25.38 14.26 3.85
N PHE A 235 -24.79 13.09 4.10
CA PHE A 235 -24.43 12.11 3.07
C PHE A 235 -23.58 12.68 1.92
N ILE A 236 -22.57 13.50 2.25
CA ILE A 236 -21.70 14.14 1.25
C ILE A 236 -21.01 13.12 0.33
N GLY A 237 -20.56 11.97 0.86
CA GLY A 237 -19.91 10.93 0.06
C GLY A 237 -20.88 10.24 -0.88
N LEU A 238 -22.09 9.89 -0.42
CA LEU A 238 -23.13 9.31 -1.29
C LEU A 238 -23.55 10.29 -2.38
N ARG A 239 -23.67 11.59 -2.07
CA ARG A 239 -23.91 12.63 -3.08
C ARG A 239 -22.76 12.71 -4.08
N GLY A 240 -21.52 12.63 -3.62
CA GLY A 240 -20.33 12.56 -4.48
C GLY A 240 -20.34 11.36 -5.44
N ILE A 241 -20.76 10.19 -4.97
CA ILE A 241 -20.95 8.99 -5.81
C ILE A 241 -22.05 9.23 -6.85
N TYR A 242 -23.19 9.78 -6.42
CA TYR A 242 -24.30 10.10 -7.33
C TYR A 242 -23.84 11.07 -8.42
N ASP A 243 -23.14 12.13 -8.04
CA ASP A 243 -22.64 13.14 -8.97
C ASP A 243 -21.63 12.54 -9.96
N TYR A 244 -20.76 11.65 -9.50
CA TYR A 244 -19.80 10.92 -10.33
C TYR A 244 -20.49 10.04 -11.38
N ILE A 245 -21.52 9.27 -10.96
CA ILE A 245 -22.19 8.32 -11.85
C ILE A 245 -23.14 9.04 -12.82
N PHE A 246 -23.93 10.01 -12.33
CA PHE A 246 -25.08 10.54 -13.06
C PHE A 246 -24.94 11.98 -13.57
N VAL A 247 -24.08 12.82 -12.96
CA VAL A 247 -24.10 14.28 -13.18
C VAL A 247 -22.86 14.80 -13.94
N HIS A 248 -21.72 14.11 -13.90
CA HIS A 248 -20.47 14.58 -14.50
C HIS A 248 -20.57 14.88 -16.01
N LYS A 249 -20.59 16.18 -16.34
CA LYS A 249 -20.75 16.74 -17.70
C LYS A 249 -19.50 16.61 -18.59
N GLU A 250 -18.31 16.47 -18.02
CA GLU A 250 -17.05 16.39 -18.79
C GLU A 250 -16.78 14.99 -19.38
N THR A 251 -17.61 14.00 -19.07
CA THR A 251 -17.51 12.64 -19.60
C THR A 251 -18.80 12.25 -20.31
N ASN A 252 -19.02 12.75 -21.53
CA ASN A 252 -19.89 12.00 -22.44
C ASN A 252 -19.24 10.61 -22.63
N VAL A 253 -19.82 9.58 -22.02
CA VAL A 253 -19.33 8.21 -22.12
C VAL A 253 -19.58 7.73 -23.54
N THR A 254 -18.61 7.96 -24.42
CA THR A 254 -18.63 7.39 -25.76
C THR A 254 -18.27 5.92 -25.67
N VAL A 255 -18.77 5.13 -26.62
CA VAL A 255 -18.37 3.72 -26.76
C VAL A 255 -16.85 3.60 -26.91
N TYR A 256 -16.21 4.58 -27.54
CA TYR A 256 -14.76 4.67 -27.69
C TYR A 256 -14.02 4.85 -26.34
N LEU A 257 -14.50 5.74 -25.47
CA LEU A 257 -13.93 5.92 -24.13
C LEU A 257 -14.05 4.63 -23.30
N LEU A 258 -15.20 3.94 -23.36
CA LEU A 258 -15.36 2.65 -22.68
C LEU A 258 -14.40 1.58 -23.22
N GLN A 259 -14.17 1.54 -24.54
CA GLN A 259 -13.21 0.61 -25.13
C GLN A 259 -11.76 0.90 -24.67
N ILE A 260 -11.36 2.17 -24.61
CA ILE A 260 -10.04 2.56 -24.10
C ILE A 260 -9.92 2.15 -22.63
N LEU A 261 -10.89 2.52 -21.80
CA LEU A 261 -10.88 2.21 -20.37
C LEU A 261 -10.83 0.70 -20.13
N LEU A 262 -11.66 -0.08 -20.81
CA LEU A 262 -11.63 -1.55 -20.68
C LEU A 262 -10.29 -2.15 -21.11
N LYS A 263 -9.67 -1.62 -22.17
CA LYS A 263 -8.34 -2.07 -22.62
C LYS A 263 -7.26 -1.71 -21.60
N GLU A 264 -7.27 -0.48 -21.08
CA GLU A 264 -6.34 -0.02 -20.05
C GLU A 264 -6.52 -0.83 -18.77
N HIS A 265 -7.74 -0.98 -18.27
CA HIS A 265 -8.06 -1.78 -17.10
C HIS A 265 -7.63 -3.22 -17.29
N PHE A 266 -7.94 -3.84 -18.42
CA PHE A 266 -7.48 -5.20 -18.71
C PHE A 266 -5.95 -5.29 -18.68
N SER A 267 -5.25 -4.31 -19.25
CA SER A 267 -3.78 -4.27 -19.19
C SER A 267 -3.25 -4.22 -17.76
N VAL A 268 -3.92 -3.52 -16.85
CA VAL A 268 -3.54 -3.44 -15.43
C VAL A 268 -3.62 -4.82 -14.75
N PHE A 269 -4.61 -5.65 -15.10
CA PHE A 269 -4.70 -7.03 -14.58
C PHE A 269 -3.58 -7.91 -15.12
N ILE A 270 -3.23 -7.74 -16.41
CA ILE A 270 -2.11 -8.44 -17.02
C ILE A 270 -0.79 -8.04 -16.35
N TYR A 271 -0.56 -6.74 -16.14
CA TYR A 271 0.63 -6.24 -15.43
C TYR A 271 0.64 -6.72 -13.97
N ASN A 272 -0.49 -6.66 -13.26
CA ASN A 272 -0.57 -7.16 -11.88
C ASN A 272 -0.16 -8.64 -11.77
N PHE A 273 -0.61 -9.49 -12.70
CA PHE A 273 -0.19 -10.89 -12.74
C PHE A 273 1.33 -11.03 -12.94
N PHE A 274 1.91 -10.32 -13.91
CA PHE A 274 3.35 -10.42 -14.19
C PHE A 274 4.22 -9.80 -13.11
N ASP A 275 3.79 -8.69 -12.51
CA ASP A 275 4.50 -7.99 -11.44
C ASP A 275 4.43 -8.74 -10.11
N THR A 276 3.47 -9.65 -9.93
CA THR A 276 3.40 -10.53 -8.75
C THR A 276 4.68 -11.36 -8.57
N PHE A 277 5.32 -11.71 -9.69
CA PHE A 277 6.46 -12.62 -9.68
C PHE A 277 7.71 -11.91 -10.22
N PRO A 278 8.89 -12.06 -9.59
CA PRO A 278 10.11 -11.38 -10.01
C PRO A 278 10.71 -12.04 -11.27
N THR A 279 9.97 -12.14 -12.38
CA THR A 279 10.40 -12.88 -13.58
C THR A 279 11.53 -12.19 -14.34
N GLN A 280 11.70 -10.87 -14.19
CA GLN A 280 12.68 -10.05 -14.92
C GLN A 280 12.64 -10.28 -16.45
N ARG A 281 11.48 -10.66 -17.00
CA ARG A 281 11.30 -11.06 -18.42
C ARG A 281 12.14 -12.26 -18.87
N LEU A 282 12.68 -13.06 -17.95
CA LEU A 282 13.43 -14.29 -18.28
C LEU A 282 12.52 -15.39 -18.84
N ILE A 283 11.23 -15.34 -18.54
CA ILE A 283 10.22 -16.25 -19.07
C ILE A 283 9.26 -15.43 -19.94
N PRO A 284 8.98 -15.85 -21.19
CA PRO A 284 7.96 -15.21 -22.02
C PRO A 284 6.64 -15.11 -21.25
N PRO A 285 5.98 -13.93 -21.21
CA PRO A 285 4.79 -13.70 -20.40
C PRO A 285 3.70 -14.76 -20.60
N PHE A 286 3.43 -15.14 -21.86
CA PHE A 286 2.45 -16.19 -22.17
C PHE A 286 2.80 -17.56 -21.58
N LEU A 287 4.07 -17.99 -21.65
CA LEU A 287 4.51 -19.26 -21.05
C LEU A 287 4.40 -19.22 -19.54
N PHE A 288 4.71 -18.08 -18.91
CA PHE A 288 4.57 -17.93 -17.47
C PHE A 288 3.09 -17.95 -17.04
N PHE A 289 2.19 -17.33 -17.79
CA PHE A 289 0.75 -17.44 -17.55
C PHE A 289 0.27 -18.89 -17.60
N LEU A 290 0.67 -19.65 -18.63
CA LEU A 290 0.37 -21.08 -18.72
C LEU A 290 0.94 -21.86 -17.53
N SER A 291 2.11 -21.47 -17.00
CA SER A 291 2.72 -22.12 -15.84
C SER A 291 1.87 -22.07 -14.57
N VAL A 292 1.08 -21.02 -14.40
CA VAL A 292 0.18 -20.86 -13.25
C VAL A 292 -1.16 -21.53 -13.54
N PHE A 293 -1.80 -21.20 -14.66
CA PHE A 293 -3.20 -21.54 -14.89
C PHE A 293 -3.43 -22.93 -15.48
N PHE A 294 -2.54 -23.45 -16.34
CA PHE A 294 -2.73 -24.78 -16.92
C PHE A 294 -2.64 -25.89 -15.85
N PRO A 295 -1.60 -25.96 -15.00
CA PRO A 295 -1.54 -26.92 -13.90
C PRO A 295 -2.68 -26.70 -12.88
N LEU A 296 -3.06 -25.44 -12.62
CA LEU A 296 -4.15 -25.13 -11.71
C LEU A 296 -5.45 -25.80 -12.18
N VAL A 297 -5.84 -25.59 -13.43
CA VAL A 297 -7.06 -26.18 -13.99
C VAL A 297 -6.98 -27.72 -14.00
N TYR A 298 -5.83 -28.27 -14.39
CA TYR A 298 -5.61 -29.71 -14.41
C TYR A 298 -5.78 -30.36 -13.04
N TYR A 299 -5.16 -29.80 -11.99
CA TYR A 299 -5.25 -30.35 -10.63
C TYR A 299 -6.59 -30.04 -9.96
N LEU A 300 -7.12 -28.83 -10.13
CA LEU A 300 -8.38 -28.41 -9.52
C LEU A 300 -9.58 -29.25 -10.00
N LYS A 301 -9.58 -29.66 -11.27
CA LYS A 301 -10.61 -30.57 -11.82
C LYS A 301 -10.64 -31.91 -11.07
N ASN A 302 -9.47 -32.38 -10.65
CA ASN A 302 -9.27 -33.66 -9.98
C ASN A 302 -9.18 -33.57 -8.45
N GLU A 303 -9.32 -32.37 -7.87
CA GLU A 303 -9.19 -32.14 -6.43
C GLU A 303 -10.34 -32.79 -5.65
N LYS A 304 -9.99 -33.75 -4.77
CA LYS A 304 -10.94 -34.47 -3.92
C LYS A 304 -11.17 -33.75 -2.59
N ASN A 305 -10.22 -32.95 -2.11
CA ASN A 305 -10.37 -32.20 -0.88
C ASN A 305 -11.31 -31.01 -1.11
N LYS A 306 -12.56 -31.17 -0.65
CA LYS A 306 -13.61 -30.14 -0.77
C LYS A 306 -13.21 -28.77 -0.21
N TYR A 307 -12.35 -28.73 0.82
CA TYR A 307 -11.93 -27.47 1.44
C TYR A 307 -10.93 -26.72 0.56
N ILE A 308 -9.93 -27.43 0.02
CA ILE A 308 -8.97 -26.86 -0.93
C ILE A 308 -9.70 -26.40 -2.20
N LYS A 309 -10.56 -27.25 -2.76
CA LYS A 309 -11.34 -26.92 -3.95
C LYS A 309 -12.19 -25.67 -3.77
N LYS A 310 -12.91 -25.56 -2.64
CA LYS A 310 -13.70 -24.37 -2.30
C LYS A 310 -12.85 -23.12 -2.16
N PHE A 311 -11.69 -23.23 -1.49
CA PHE A 311 -10.77 -22.11 -1.34
C PHE A 311 -10.27 -21.59 -2.68
N LEU A 312 -9.84 -22.49 -3.58
CA LEU A 312 -9.35 -22.13 -4.91
C LEU A 312 -10.45 -21.55 -5.80
N ILE A 313 -11.69 -22.06 -5.71
CA ILE A 313 -12.84 -21.47 -6.39
C ILE A 313 -13.09 -20.03 -5.91
N PHE A 314 -13.02 -19.78 -4.60
CA PHE A 314 -13.13 -18.41 -4.08
C PHE A 314 -12.06 -17.49 -4.67
N LEU A 315 -10.79 -17.93 -4.67
CA LEU A 315 -9.71 -17.16 -5.28
C LEU A 315 -9.93 -16.91 -6.78
N LEU A 316 -10.51 -17.87 -7.51
CA LEU A 316 -10.86 -17.71 -8.92
C LEU A 316 -11.99 -16.70 -9.13
N ILE A 317 -12.93 -16.57 -8.19
CA ILE A 317 -14.01 -15.56 -8.23
C ILE A 317 -13.46 -14.15 -8.05
N LEU A 318 -12.36 -13.96 -7.32
CA LEU A 318 -11.77 -12.62 -7.14
C LEU A 318 -11.40 -11.97 -8.46
N ILE A 319 -10.90 -12.73 -9.45
CA ILE A 319 -10.48 -12.19 -10.76
C ILE A 319 -11.65 -11.49 -11.49
N PRO A 320 -12.76 -12.18 -11.85
CA PRO A 320 -13.87 -11.54 -12.52
C PRO A 320 -14.57 -10.51 -11.65
N VAL A 321 -14.61 -10.68 -10.31
CA VAL A 321 -15.23 -9.67 -9.43
C VAL A 321 -14.43 -8.37 -9.44
N ASN A 322 -13.10 -8.43 -9.28
CA ASN A 322 -12.25 -7.25 -9.40
C ASN A 322 -12.42 -6.61 -10.78
N PHE A 323 -12.39 -7.40 -11.85
CA PHE A 323 -12.54 -6.87 -13.21
C PHE A 323 -13.87 -6.16 -13.41
N LEU A 324 -14.98 -6.78 -12.96
CA LEU A 324 -16.33 -6.19 -13.10
C LEU A 324 -16.49 -4.92 -12.25
N VAL A 325 -15.94 -4.88 -11.03
CA VAL A 325 -15.99 -3.67 -10.19
C VAL A 325 -15.21 -2.53 -10.84
N PHE A 326 -13.99 -2.80 -11.30
CA PHE A 326 -13.14 -1.76 -11.87
C PHE A 326 -13.52 -1.35 -13.28
N ALA A 327 -14.13 -2.25 -14.07
CA ALA A 327 -14.70 -1.91 -15.38
C ALA A 327 -15.77 -0.81 -15.32
N LEU A 328 -16.36 -0.56 -14.15
CA LEU A 328 -17.33 0.52 -13.93
C LEU A 328 -16.66 1.86 -13.59
N LEU A 329 -15.36 1.88 -13.29
CA LEU A 329 -14.63 3.12 -13.03
C LEU A 329 -14.36 3.87 -14.32
N ARG A 330 -14.53 5.19 -14.30
CA ARG A 330 -14.21 6.07 -15.43
C ARG A 330 -12.76 6.59 -15.39
N ASN A 331 -11.99 6.18 -14.38
CA ASN A 331 -10.61 6.62 -14.16
C ASN A 331 -9.62 5.46 -14.37
N ALA A 332 -8.33 5.79 -14.30
CA ALA A 332 -7.27 4.80 -14.25
C ALA A 332 -7.42 3.87 -13.04
N VAL A 333 -7.16 2.59 -13.26
CA VAL A 333 -7.08 1.56 -12.21
C VAL A 333 -5.60 1.40 -11.88
N TYR A 334 -5.25 1.53 -10.61
CA TYR A 334 -3.87 1.36 -10.18
C TYR A 334 -3.58 -0.08 -9.77
N ILE A 335 -2.35 -0.54 -10.02
CA ILE A 335 -1.93 -1.92 -9.75
C ILE A 335 -2.10 -2.29 -8.26
N TYR A 336 -1.93 -1.33 -7.35
CA TYR A 336 -2.09 -1.55 -5.91
C TYR A 336 -3.55 -1.77 -5.47
N TYR A 337 -4.54 -1.57 -6.34
CA TYR A 337 -5.93 -1.96 -6.09
C TYR A 337 -6.16 -3.48 -6.20
N LEU A 338 -5.18 -4.23 -6.71
CA LEU A 338 -5.29 -5.66 -7.02
C LEU A 338 -4.40 -6.54 -6.12
N ILE A 339 -4.09 -6.08 -4.89
CA ILE A 339 -3.23 -6.80 -3.93
C ILE A 339 -3.79 -8.19 -3.58
N ASP A 340 -5.11 -8.31 -3.51
CA ASP A 340 -5.80 -9.58 -3.29
C ASP A 340 -5.55 -10.59 -4.41
N LEU A 341 -5.42 -10.13 -5.66
CA LEU A 341 -5.06 -10.97 -6.81
C LEU A 341 -3.60 -11.40 -6.77
N ASN A 342 -2.66 -10.54 -6.34
CA ASN A 342 -1.26 -10.95 -6.12
C ASN A 342 -1.20 -12.19 -5.19
N LEU A 343 -1.94 -12.15 -4.09
CA LEU A 343 -2.04 -13.29 -3.17
C LEU A 343 -2.73 -14.48 -3.84
N ALA A 344 -3.84 -14.28 -4.55
CA ALA A 344 -4.54 -15.36 -5.26
C ALA A 344 -3.61 -16.13 -6.23
N TYR A 345 -2.81 -15.41 -7.04
CA TYR A 345 -1.87 -16.00 -7.98
C TYR A 345 -0.76 -16.78 -7.27
N ILE A 346 -0.24 -16.27 -6.15
CA ILE A 346 0.76 -16.98 -5.33
C ILE A 346 0.18 -18.28 -4.76
N PHE A 347 -1.07 -18.25 -4.27
CA PHE A 347 -1.76 -19.45 -3.78
C PHE A 347 -2.05 -20.46 -4.91
N PHE A 348 -2.38 -20.00 -6.12
CA PHE A 348 -2.53 -20.86 -7.29
C PHE A 348 -1.23 -21.57 -7.66
N PHE A 349 -0.12 -20.83 -7.77
CA PHE A 349 1.17 -21.45 -8.07
C PHE A 349 1.58 -22.44 -6.96
N SER A 350 1.40 -22.05 -5.70
CA SER A 350 1.72 -22.91 -4.54
C SER A 350 0.91 -24.21 -4.54
N TYR A 351 -0.39 -24.12 -4.85
CA TYR A 351 -1.26 -25.29 -4.99
C TYR A 351 -0.81 -26.19 -6.13
N SER A 352 -0.58 -25.62 -7.32
CA SER A 352 -0.13 -26.36 -8.51
C SER A 352 1.19 -27.09 -8.25
N PHE A 353 2.16 -26.43 -7.61
CA PHE A 353 3.43 -27.03 -7.24
C PHE A 353 3.24 -28.17 -6.23
N TRP A 354 2.49 -27.92 -5.15
CA TRP A 354 2.22 -28.93 -4.14
C TRP A 354 1.52 -30.17 -4.73
N SER A 355 0.50 -29.96 -5.55
CA SER A 355 -0.24 -31.03 -6.23
C SER A 355 0.65 -31.82 -7.19
N ALA A 356 1.57 -31.16 -7.92
CA ALA A 356 2.52 -31.83 -8.80
C ALA A 356 3.50 -32.75 -8.06
N PHE A 357 3.90 -32.40 -6.84
CA PHE A 357 4.78 -33.22 -6.02
C PHE A 357 4.07 -34.38 -5.30
N ASN A 358 2.76 -34.30 -5.14
CA ASN A 358 1.93 -35.40 -4.62
C ASN A 358 1.32 -36.28 -5.71
N GLY A 359 1.34 -35.81 -6.96
CA GLY A 359 0.86 -36.55 -8.13
C GLY A 359 1.97 -37.28 -8.89
N ASN A 360 1.60 -37.93 -9.99
CA ASN A 360 2.49 -38.76 -10.81
C ASN A 360 3.01 -38.06 -12.09
N ASN A 361 2.60 -36.82 -12.38
CA ASN A 361 2.98 -36.14 -13.62
C ASN A 361 4.39 -35.54 -13.52
N PHE A 362 5.38 -36.31 -13.97
CA PHE A 362 6.80 -35.95 -13.92
C PHE A 362 7.15 -34.68 -14.71
N LEU A 363 6.52 -34.46 -15.87
CA LEU A 363 6.79 -33.30 -16.72
C LEU A 363 6.36 -31.99 -16.06
N ILE A 364 5.14 -31.95 -15.50
CA ILE A 364 4.64 -30.78 -14.77
C ILE A 364 5.54 -30.49 -13.56
N LYS A 365 5.98 -31.53 -12.85
CA LYS A 365 6.88 -31.41 -11.70
C LYS A 365 8.22 -30.77 -12.08
N ILE A 366 8.89 -31.26 -13.13
CA ILE A 366 10.16 -30.67 -13.62
C ILE A 366 9.94 -29.21 -14.00
N TYR A 367 8.91 -28.95 -14.81
CA TYR A 367 8.62 -27.62 -15.31
C TYR A 367 8.37 -26.61 -14.18
N LEU A 368 7.49 -26.93 -13.23
CA LEU A 368 7.21 -26.07 -12.08
C LEU A 368 8.42 -25.90 -11.15
N THR A 369 9.29 -26.91 -11.05
CA THR A 369 10.56 -26.79 -10.32
C THR A 369 11.51 -25.82 -11.01
N ALA A 370 11.66 -25.91 -12.34
CA ALA A 370 12.47 -24.97 -13.11
C ALA A 370 11.95 -23.54 -12.98
N VAL A 371 10.64 -23.33 -13.10
CA VAL A 371 10.00 -22.02 -12.91
C VAL A 371 10.26 -21.50 -11.49
N LEU A 372 10.04 -22.30 -10.44
CA LEU A 372 10.30 -21.89 -9.06
C LEU A 372 11.77 -21.49 -8.85
N LEU A 373 12.72 -22.24 -9.41
CA LEU A 373 14.15 -21.90 -9.32
C LEU A 373 14.47 -20.56 -10.00
N ILE A 374 13.90 -20.32 -11.19
CA ILE A 374 14.04 -19.02 -11.88
C ILE A 374 13.49 -17.90 -11.00
N LEU A 375 12.29 -18.08 -10.44
CA LEU A 375 11.67 -17.09 -9.54
C LEU A 375 12.54 -16.80 -8.31
N LEU A 376 13.09 -17.85 -7.67
CA LEU A 376 13.95 -17.68 -6.50
C LEU A 376 15.25 -16.96 -6.84
N VAL A 377 15.93 -17.34 -7.93
CA VAL A 377 17.18 -16.69 -8.37
C VAL A 377 16.92 -15.21 -8.71
N SER A 378 15.88 -14.93 -9.49
CA SER A 378 15.52 -13.56 -9.85
C SER A 378 15.04 -12.75 -8.65
N GLY A 379 14.34 -13.38 -7.70
CA GLY A 379 13.96 -12.79 -6.42
C GLY A 379 15.17 -12.41 -5.57
N ILE A 380 16.18 -13.29 -5.45
CA ILE A 380 17.44 -13.00 -4.76
C ILE A 380 18.18 -11.85 -5.43
N ILE A 381 18.33 -11.88 -6.76
CA ILE A 381 18.98 -10.80 -7.52
C ILE A 381 18.26 -9.47 -7.29
N SER A 382 16.92 -9.48 -7.35
CA SER A 382 16.12 -8.29 -7.12
C SER A 382 16.25 -7.77 -5.69
N ALA A 383 16.25 -8.66 -4.69
CA ALA A 383 16.39 -8.30 -3.29
C ALA A 383 17.76 -7.67 -3.00
N VAL A 384 18.84 -8.25 -3.54
CA VAL A 384 20.20 -7.71 -3.41
C VAL A 384 20.31 -6.34 -4.09
N LYS A 385 19.79 -6.20 -5.33
CA LYS A 385 19.79 -4.92 -6.05
C LYS A 385 19.07 -3.84 -5.26
N VAL A 386 17.84 -4.11 -4.84
CA VAL A 386 17.04 -3.20 -3.99
C VAL A 386 17.84 -2.78 -2.76
N TYR A 387 18.35 -3.73 -1.98
CA TYR A 387 19.12 -3.42 -0.78
C TYR A 387 20.35 -2.56 -1.09
N SER A 388 21.12 -2.92 -2.12
CA SER A 388 22.36 -2.22 -2.48
C SER A 388 22.13 -0.79 -2.95
N TYR A 389 21.06 -0.54 -3.70
CA TYR A 389 20.74 0.81 -4.18
C TYR A 389 20.23 1.68 -3.05
N ASP A 390 19.37 1.15 -2.19
CA ASP A 390 18.62 1.96 -1.24
C ASP A 390 19.33 2.22 0.09
N ILE A 391 20.27 1.35 0.50
CA ILE A 391 20.99 1.51 1.78
C ILE A 391 21.87 2.78 1.82
N ASN A 392 22.42 3.15 0.66
CA ASN A 392 23.28 4.34 0.50
C ASN A 392 22.56 5.48 -0.24
N ASP A 393 21.29 5.31 -0.60
CA ASP A 393 20.54 6.34 -1.29
C ASP A 393 20.30 7.53 -0.37
N TYR A 394 20.78 8.70 -0.79
CA TYR A 394 20.53 9.96 -0.10
C TYR A 394 19.07 10.41 -0.29
N GLY A 395 18.44 10.05 -1.42
CA GLY A 395 17.01 10.20 -1.65
C GLY A 395 16.53 11.61 -2.00
N GLY A 396 17.46 12.53 -2.27
CA GLY A 396 17.16 13.88 -2.74
C GLY A 396 16.18 14.63 -1.84
N ASP A 397 15.15 15.21 -2.46
CA ASP A 397 14.03 15.90 -1.81
C ASP A 397 12.83 14.98 -1.47
N ALA A 398 12.83 13.74 -1.94
CA ALA A 398 11.76 12.77 -1.64
C ALA A 398 11.92 12.11 -0.26
N LYS A 399 13.15 11.87 0.18
CA LYS A 399 13.43 11.18 1.45
C LYS A 399 13.65 12.13 2.63
N ILE A 400 13.41 11.61 3.83
CA ILE A 400 13.43 12.39 5.07
C ILE A 400 14.81 13.04 5.37
N LYS A 401 15.92 12.38 5.01
CA LYS A 401 17.28 12.90 5.28
C LYS A 401 17.54 14.22 4.57
N GLY A 402 17.14 14.35 3.30
CA GLY A 402 17.30 15.60 2.57
C GLY A 402 16.47 16.74 3.14
N ARG A 403 15.25 16.44 3.60
CA ARG A 403 14.34 17.42 4.23
C ARG A 403 14.87 17.89 5.58
N ILE A 404 15.35 16.97 6.42
CA ILE A 404 16.01 17.31 7.69
C ILE A 404 17.27 18.15 7.45
N ALA A 405 18.09 17.80 6.45
CA ALA A 405 19.28 18.58 6.11
C ALA A 405 18.94 20.02 5.68
N ALA A 406 17.85 20.21 4.94
CA ALA A 406 17.36 21.53 4.58
C ALA A 406 16.86 22.34 5.78
N ILE A 407 16.13 21.71 6.70
CA ILE A 407 15.71 22.33 7.96
C ILE A 407 16.93 22.72 8.79
N ASP A 408 17.88 21.81 8.98
CA ASP A 408 19.13 22.05 9.71
C ASP A 408 19.94 23.19 9.11
N TYR A 409 20.01 23.28 7.78
CA TYR A 409 20.69 24.38 7.10
C TYR A 409 20.11 25.73 7.52
N ILE A 410 18.79 25.87 7.46
CA ILE A 410 18.09 27.13 7.72
C ILE A 410 18.25 27.55 9.19
N TYR A 411 18.04 26.62 10.13
CA TYR A 411 18.17 26.93 11.56
C TYR A 411 19.61 27.31 11.95
N ASN A 412 20.61 26.63 11.39
CA ASN A 412 22.01 26.95 11.66
C ASN A 412 22.42 28.30 11.08
N ASP A 413 21.97 28.61 9.85
CA ASP A 413 22.25 29.91 9.22
C ASP A 413 21.54 31.08 9.93
N ALA A 414 20.34 30.85 10.48
CA ALA A 414 19.61 31.85 11.25
C ALA A 414 20.23 32.15 12.63
N LYS A 415 21.20 31.34 13.10
CA LYS A 415 21.93 31.55 14.38
C LYS A 415 21.03 31.86 15.59
N LYS A 416 19.87 31.21 15.69
CA LYS A 416 18.81 31.42 16.71
C LYS A 416 18.05 32.75 16.62
N GLU A 417 18.27 33.55 15.59
CA GLU A 417 17.42 34.71 15.31
C GLU A 417 16.01 34.23 14.95
N LYS A 418 15.01 35.06 15.25
CA LYS A 418 13.64 34.80 14.81
C LYS A 418 13.59 34.97 13.30
N PHE A 419 13.06 33.96 12.61
CA PHE A 419 12.89 33.97 11.17
C PHE A 419 11.54 33.39 10.78
N SER A 420 11.13 33.71 9.55
CA SER A 420 9.96 33.09 8.92
C SER A 420 10.38 32.10 7.83
N LEU A 421 9.56 31.08 7.62
CA LEU A 421 9.83 30.04 6.62
C LEU A 421 8.63 29.85 5.70
N LEU A 422 8.84 30.10 4.42
CA LEU A 422 7.86 29.85 3.36
C LEU A 422 8.34 28.68 2.50
N ILE A 423 7.41 27.78 2.19
CA ILE A 423 7.77 26.49 1.58
C ILE A 423 6.98 26.27 0.31
N PHE A 424 7.68 25.88 -0.74
CA PHE A 424 7.11 25.40 -1.98
C PHE A 424 7.41 23.91 -2.14
N SER A 425 6.37 23.09 -2.14
CA SER A 425 6.43 21.65 -2.38
C SER A 425 5.26 21.23 -3.27
N PRO A 426 5.46 20.76 -4.50
CA PRO A 426 4.38 20.31 -5.39
C PRO A 426 3.57 19.16 -4.74
N PRO A 427 2.23 19.22 -4.65
CA PRO A 427 1.27 20.14 -5.28
C PRO A 427 0.88 21.41 -4.46
N VAL A 428 1.87 22.14 -3.95
CA VAL A 428 1.76 23.34 -3.09
C VAL A 428 1.12 23.05 -1.72
N TYR A 429 1.44 21.90 -1.13
CA TYR A 429 1.06 21.58 0.25
C TYR A 429 2.30 21.35 1.11
N THR A 430 2.30 21.92 2.32
CA THR A 430 3.47 21.94 3.20
C THR A 430 3.46 20.83 4.26
N TYR A 431 2.53 19.87 4.19
CA TYR A 431 2.32 18.84 5.22
C TYR A 431 3.59 18.13 5.71
N PRO A 432 4.52 17.70 4.83
CA PRO A 432 5.75 17.04 5.29
C PRO A 432 6.58 17.98 6.18
N TYR A 433 6.66 19.25 5.82
CA TYR A 433 7.42 20.24 6.58
C TYR A 433 6.70 20.72 7.82
N ASP A 434 5.39 20.95 7.78
CA ASP A 434 4.62 21.30 8.96
C ASP A 434 4.81 20.21 10.05
N TYR A 435 4.83 18.93 9.64
CA TYR A 435 5.13 17.83 10.55
C TYR A 435 6.58 17.86 11.05
N LEU A 436 7.57 17.96 10.16
CA LEU A 436 8.98 17.92 10.54
C LEU A 436 9.42 19.14 11.36
N LEU A 437 8.88 20.32 11.11
CA LEU A 437 9.15 21.52 11.91
C LEU A 437 8.61 21.35 13.33
N TRP A 438 7.43 20.78 13.49
CA TRP A 438 6.88 20.45 14.81
C TRP A 438 7.66 19.32 15.50
N TRP A 439 7.88 18.19 14.83
CA TRP A 439 8.50 17.02 15.47
C TRP A 439 10.01 17.19 15.67
N TYR A 440 10.73 17.63 14.65
CA TYR A 440 12.19 17.70 14.65
C TYR A 440 12.68 19.12 14.98
N GLY A 441 12.16 20.12 14.28
CA GLY A 441 12.58 21.52 14.43
C GLY A 441 12.40 22.03 15.86
N GLU A 442 11.19 21.90 16.40
CA GLU A 442 10.86 22.33 17.77
C GLU A 442 11.66 21.56 18.82
N LYS A 443 11.82 20.23 18.68
CA LYS A 443 12.58 19.44 19.64
C LYS A 443 14.07 19.73 19.64
N LYS A 444 14.67 19.94 18.48
CA LYS A 444 16.12 20.17 18.34
C LYS A 444 16.50 21.63 18.61
N TYR A 445 15.71 22.58 18.14
CA TYR A 445 16.04 24.01 18.18
C TYR A 445 15.20 24.81 19.19
N GLY A 446 14.12 24.25 19.73
CA GLY A 446 13.30 24.86 20.78
C GLY A 446 12.19 25.81 20.29
N TYR A 447 12.05 26.01 18.98
CA TYR A 447 11.01 26.87 18.40
C TYR A 447 10.68 26.51 16.95
N GLN A 448 9.50 26.90 16.49
CA GLN A 448 9.08 26.83 15.08
C GLN A 448 9.21 28.21 14.41
N PRO A 449 9.53 28.28 13.10
CA PRO A 449 9.59 29.54 12.38
C PRO A 449 8.21 30.14 12.19
N ASN A 450 8.16 31.46 12.05
CA ASN A 450 6.91 32.15 11.70
C ASN A 450 6.53 31.87 10.23
N LYS A 451 5.27 32.14 9.88
CA LYS A 451 4.73 31.99 8.52
C LYS A 451 4.51 33.32 7.79
N ASP A 452 4.77 34.45 8.46
CA ASP A 452 4.63 35.79 7.89
C ASP A 452 5.89 36.22 7.11
N LYS A 453 5.79 37.31 6.35
CA LYS A 453 6.93 37.89 5.62
C LYS A 453 7.36 39.14 6.36
N LYS A 454 8.20 38.98 7.38
CA LYS A 454 8.70 40.09 8.20
C LYS A 454 10.14 39.83 8.63
N GLY A 455 11.01 40.81 8.44
CA GLY A 455 12.42 40.72 8.81
C GLY A 455 13.13 39.62 8.04
N LEU A 456 13.89 38.78 8.75
CA LEU A 456 14.61 37.65 8.17
C LEU A 456 13.63 36.52 7.81
N PHE A 457 13.61 36.10 6.56
CA PHE A 457 12.83 34.93 6.15
C PHE A 457 13.54 34.08 5.11
N TYR A 458 13.17 32.80 5.07
CA TYR A 458 13.72 31.81 4.15
C TYR A 458 12.63 31.29 3.24
N LEU A 459 12.99 31.05 1.99
CA LEU A 459 12.21 30.23 1.07
C LEU A 459 12.87 28.87 0.95
N LEU A 460 12.12 27.81 1.22
CA LEU A 460 12.54 26.43 0.95
C LEU A 460 11.72 25.88 -0.22
N MET A 461 12.39 25.55 -1.31
CA MET A 461 11.72 25.21 -2.57
C MET A 461 12.19 23.87 -3.11
N GLU A 462 11.21 23.02 -3.42
CA GLU A 462 11.36 21.78 -4.19
C GLU A 462 11.31 22.09 -5.69
N LYS A 463 12.20 21.45 -6.46
CA LYS A 463 12.12 21.52 -7.92
C LYS A 463 11.16 20.44 -8.40
N ASP A 464 10.02 20.85 -8.95
CA ASP A 464 9.15 19.93 -9.66
C ASP A 464 9.85 19.43 -10.94
N ALA A 465 10.19 18.14 -10.99
CA ALA A 465 10.84 17.56 -12.16
C ALA A 465 9.97 17.64 -13.43
N SER A 466 8.64 17.59 -13.28
CA SER A 466 7.69 17.69 -14.39
C SER A 466 7.41 19.13 -14.81
N LYS A 467 7.50 20.08 -13.87
CA LYS A 467 7.30 21.52 -14.10
C LYS A 467 8.41 22.33 -13.45
N PRO A 468 9.64 22.33 -13.98
CA PRO A 468 10.80 22.93 -13.33
C PRO A 468 10.71 24.43 -13.05
N LEU A 469 9.79 25.14 -13.71
CA LEU A 469 9.56 26.58 -13.54
C LEU A 469 8.42 26.91 -12.56
N SER A 470 7.71 25.91 -12.03
CA SER A 470 6.56 26.12 -11.13
C SER A 470 6.94 26.89 -9.85
N TYR A 471 8.11 26.61 -9.27
CA TYR A 471 8.61 27.36 -8.11
C TYR A 471 8.89 28.83 -8.44
N LYS A 472 9.26 29.16 -9.69
CA LYS A 472 9.44 30.56 -10.13
C LYS A 472 8.11 31.28 -10.19
N GLY A 473 7.09 30.64 -10.77
CA GLY A 473 5.72 31.17 -10.75
C GLY A 473 5.21 31.39 -9.32
N TRP A 474 5.50 30.47 -8.39
CA TRP A 474 5.18 30.65 -6.97
C TRP A 474 5.95 31.81 -6.34
N MET A 475 7.24 31.99 -6.63
CA MET A 475 8.00 33.16 -6.16
C MET A 475 7.39 34.47 -6.69
N GLU A 476 7.07 34.55 -7.98
CA GLU A 476 6.54 35.76 -8.61
C GLU A 476 5.12 36.13 -8.13
N THR A 477 4.32 35.12 -7.78
CA THR A 477 2.92 35.33 -7.36
C THR A 477 2.74 35.42 -5.86
N VAL A 478 3.45 34.60 -5.09
CA VAL A 478 3.33 34.49 -3.63
C VAL A 478 4.39 35.32 -2.92
N VAL A 479 5.65 35.35 -3.39
CA VAL A 479 6.76 36.03 -2.68
C VAL A 479 7.24 37.27 -3.45
N LYS A 480 6.44 38.35 -3.37
CA LYS A 480 6.68 39.61 -4.09
C LYS A 480 7.64 40.58 -3.40
N THR A 481 8.08 40.28 -2.17
CA THR A 481 8.84 41.21 -1.32
C THR A 481 10.10 40.56 -0.75
N GLY A 482 10.98 41.38 -0.16
CA GLY A 482 12.25 40.98 0.48
C GLY A 482 13.45 40.93 -0.47
N GLU A 483 14.56 41.55 -0.06
CA GLU A 483 15.84 41.52 -0.77
C GLU A 483 16.49 40.14 -0.63
N VAL A 484 16.98 39.57 -1.74
CA VAL A 484 17.66 38.27 -1.74
C VAL A 484 19.09 38.45 -1.24
N MET A 485 19.38 37.93 -0.06
CA MET A 485 20.72 37.98 0.53
C MET A 485 21.59 36.83 0.02
N GLU A 486 21.03 35.64 -0.09
CA GLU A 486 21.74 34.44 -0.51
C GLU A 486 20.78 33.45 -1.18
N THR A 487 21.25 32.77 -2.22
CA THR A 487 20.59 31.59 -2.77
C THR A 487 21.55 30.41 -2.72
N ARG A 488 21.11 29.30 -2.13
CA ARG A 488 21.90 28.07 -2.03
C ARG A 488 21.12 26.87 -2.53
N GLN A 489 21.79 26.02 -3.31
CA GLN A 489 21.27 24.71 -3.67
C GLN A 489 21.96 23.65 -2.81
N LEU A 490 21.17 22.82 -2.11
CA LEU A 490 21.70 21.72 -1.32
C LEU A 490 21.98 20.48 -2.19
N PRO A 491 22.82 19.53 -1.72
CA PRO A 491 23.05 18.25 -2.42
C PRO A 491 21.77 17.45 -2.66
N SER A 492 20.74 17.62 -1.82
CA SER A 492 19.39 17.04 -2.01
C SER A 492 18.64 17.61 -3.21
N GLY A 493 19.07 18.74 -3.77
CA GLY A 493 18.36 19.46 -4.83
C GLY A 493 17.51 20.63 -4.35
N PHE A 494 17.26 20.75 -3.03
CA PHE A 494 16.53 21.88 -2.44
C PHE A 494 17.18 23.21 -2.77
N LEU A 495 16.34 24.17 -3.16
CA LEU A 495 16.73 25.57 -3.28
C LEU A 495 16.29 26.32 -2.04
N ILE A 496 17.25 26.98 -1.39
CA ILE A 496 17.01 27.82 -0.23
C ILE A 496 17.38 29.25 -0.61
N GLN A 497 16.45 30.18 -0.40
CA GLN A 497 16.72 31.61 -0.52
C GLN A 497 16.59 32.29 0.83
N LYS A 498 17.66 32.92 1.29
CA LYS A 498 17.66 33.82 2.45
C LYS A 498 17.26 35.20 1.98
N ARG A 499 16.26 35.80 2.63
CA ARG A 499 15.78 37.13 2.30
C ARG A 499 15.63 38.00 3.55
N MET A 500 15.76 39.30 3.35
CA MET A 500 15.48 40.31 4.36
C MET A 500 14.40 41.24 3.83
N GLU A 501 13.29 41.36 4.55
CA GLU A 501 12.32 42.41 4.31
C GLU A 501 12.72 43.65 5.09
N GLY A 502 13.05 44.73 4.37
CA GLY A 502 13.31 46.03 4.99
C GLY A 502 12.13 46.43 5.86
N LYS A 503 12.41 47.05 7.02
CA LYS A 503 11.35 47.74 7.75
C LYS A 503 10.79 48.80 6.80
N ASN A 504 9.56 48.61 6.30
CA ASN A 504 8.82 49.73 5.76
C ASN A 504 8.76 50.77 6.88
N GLU A 505 9.50 51.87 6.71
CA GLU A 505 9.19 53.10 7.43
C GLU A 505 7.73 53.41 7.08
N LEU A 506 6.90 53.38 8.12
CA LEU A 506 5.47 53.69 8.07
C LEU A 506 5.24 55.13 7.65
#